data_AF-A0A1C5IVJ4-F1
#
_entry.id   AF-A0A1C5IVJ4-F1
#
_cell.length_a   1.000
_cell.length_b   1.000
_cell.length_c   1.000
_cell.angle_alpha   90.00
_cell.angle_beta   90.00
_cell.angle_gamma   90.00
#
_symmetry.space_group_name_H-M   'P 1'
#
loop_
_entity.id
_entity.type
_entity.pdbx_description
1 polymer ?
#
loop_
_entity_poly.entity_id
_entity_poly.type
_entity_poly.pdbx_seq_one_letter_code
_entity_poly.pdbx_strand_id
1 'polypeptide(L)'
;MHIEIADRAGLDRAEALVSLLRRPHLDRVTVTLPGLDATERERTAATIRRLFNDCGCDWGALALVTAVAGVLMIGPSGGRAVAAAGLGCLAAAVAGKLLGLSWSRRRLLHRLRALRAVS
;
A
#
# COMPACT_ATOMS: atom_id res chain seq x y z
N MET A 1 2.22 1.90 -17.28
CA MET A 1 3.62 2.40 -17.27
C MET A 1 4.60 1.24 -17.03
N HIS A 2 5.79 1.28 -17.64
CA HIS A 2 6.87 0.28 -17.47
C HIS A 2 8.02 0.87 -16.64
N ILE A 3 8.58 0.10 -15.70
CA ILE A 3 9.80 0.46 -14.97
C ILE A 3 10.83 -0.67 -15.09
N GLU A 4 12.06 -0.30 -15.39
CA GLU A 4 13.21 -1.20 -15.38
C GLU A 4 14.16 -0.84 -14.23
N ILE A 5 14.57 -1.84 -13.45
CA ILE A 5 15.49 -1.73 -12.33
C ILE A 5 16.70 -2.62 -12.63
N ALA A 6 17.69 -2.05 -13.33
CA ALA A 6 18.94 -2.73 -13.68
C ALA A 6 20.10 -2.37 -12.73
N ASP A 7 20.04 -1.17 -12.12
CA ASP A 7 21.11 -0.60 -11.32
C ASP A 7 20.56 0.27 -10.16
N ARG A 8 21.48 0.89 -9.41
CA ARG A 8 21.12 1.83 -8.32
C ARG A 8 20.32 3.03 -8.81
N ALA A 9 20.54 3.52 -10.02
CA ALA A 9 19.78 4.64 -10.58
C ALA A 9 18.33 4.24 -10.91
N GLY A 10 18.09 2.99 -11.31
CA GLY A 10 16.77 2.39 -11.46
C GLY A 10 16.01 2.28 -10.14
N LEU A 11 16.72 1.94 -9.05
CA LEU A 11 16.15 1.96 -7.69
C LEU A 11 15.72 3.37 -7.27
N ASP A 12 16.55 4.40 -7.53
CA ASP A 12 16.21 5.79 -7.22
C ASP A 12 15.00 6.30 -8.01
N ARG A 13 14.92 5.97 -9.31
CA ARG A 13 13.74 6.26 -10.13
C ARG A 13 12.48 5.58 -9.60
N ALA A 14 12.58 4.31 -9.18
CA ALA A 14 11.46 3.60 -8.59
C ALA A 14 11.03 4.25 -7.26
N GLU A 15 11.96 4.65 -6.39
CA GLU A 15 11.66 5.33 -5.13
C GLU A 15 11.01 6.71 -5.36
N ALA A 16 11.49 7.49 -6.33
CA ALA A 16 10.90 8.78 -6.70
C ALA A 16 9.45 8.66 -7.21
N LEU A 17 9.08 7.53 -7.82
CA LEU A 17 7.72 7.26 -8.28
C LEU A 17 6.75 6.91 -7.14
N VAL A 18 7.25 6.65 -5.92
CA VAL A 18 6.43 6.41 -4.73
C VAL A 18 5.88 7.76 -4.22
N SER A 19 4.95 8.41 -4.96
CA SER A 19 4.34 9.70 -4.57
C SER A 19 2.91 9.54 -4.01
N LEU A 20 2.59 10.21 -2.89
CA LEU A 20 1.33 10.02 -2.15
C LEU A 20 0.09 10.42 -2.96
N LEU A 21 0.25 11.35 -3.91
CA LEU A 21 -0.82 12.02 -4.65
C LEU A 21 -0.89 11.63 -6.14
N ARG A 22 0.23 11.23 -6.74
CA ARG A 22 0.30 10.73 -8.12
C ARG A 22 0.77 9.29 -8.09
N ARG A 23 -0.18 8.37 -8.31
CA ARG A 23 0.08 6.93 -8.45
C ARG A 23 0.02 6.54 -9.93
N PRO A 24 1.17 6.39 -10.61
CA PRO A 24 1.17 5.77 -11.93
C PRO A 24 0.85 4.28 -11.79
N HIS A 25 -0.10 3.78 -12.58
CA HIS A 25 -0.36 2.34 -12.65
C HIS A 25 0.79 1.65 -13.38
N LEU A 26 1.35 0.61 -12.76
CA LEU A 26 2.46 -0.15 -13.33
C LEU A 26 1.93 -1.41 -13.99
N ASP A 27 2.05 -1.46 -15.32
CA ASP A 27 1.65 -2.63 -16.10
C ASP A 27 2.73 -3.71 -16.02
N ARG A 28 4.00 -3.27 -16.02
CA ARG A 28 5.17 -4.13 -16.10
C ARG A 28 6.35 -3.56 -15.31
N VAL A 29 6.98 -4.42 -14.52
CA VAL A 29 8.21 -4.14 -13.76
C VAL A 29 9.22 -5.19 -14.16
N THR A 30 10.43 -4.77 -14.51
CA THR A 30 11.52 -5.66 -14.91
C THR A 30 12.70 -5.41 -13.97
N VAL A 31 13.24 -6.47 -13.37
CA VAL A 31 14.35 -6.39 -12.41
C VAL A 31 15.52 -7.17 -12.97
N THR A 32 16.63 -6.48 -13.24
CA THR A 32 17.85 -7.00 -13.87
C THR A 32 19.08 -6.74 -12.99
N LEU A 33 18.88 -6.62 -11.68
CA LEU A 33 19.95 -6.43 -10.70
C LEU A 33 20.97 -7.59 -10.73
N PRO A 34 22.28 -7.29 -10.84
CA PRO A 34 23.33 -8.30 -10.71
C PRO A 34 23.35 -8.85 -9.28
N GLY A 35 23.35 -10.18 -9.14
CA GLY A 35 23.34 -10.87 -7.83
C GLY A 35 22.01 -11.54 -7.46
N LEU A 36 20.92 -11.29 -8.18
CA LEU A 36 19.67 -12.06 -8.03
C LEU A 36 19.57 -13.18 -9.07
N ASP A 37 19.07 -14.35 -8.64
CA ASP A 37 18.68 -15.43 -9.54
C ASP A 37 17.44 -15.06 -10.38
N ALA A 38 17.23 -15.72 -11.52
CA ALA A 38 16.10 -15.48 -12.42
C ALA A 38 14.74 -15.61 -11.68
N THR A 39 14.60 -16.60 -10.80
CA THR A 39 13.37 -16.77 -10.02
C THR A 39 13.17 -15.66 -8.98
N GLU A 40 14.26 -15.15 -8.39
CA GLU A 40 14.21 -14.03 -7.43
C GLU A 40 13.88 -12.71 -8.12
N ARG A 41 14.38 -12.48 -9.34
CA ARG A 41 14.05 -11.32 -10.15
C ARG A 41 12.56 -11.27 -10.46
N GLU A 42 11.98 -12.38 -10.91
CA GLU A 42 10.54 -12.45 -11.22
C GLU A 42 9.67 -12.26 -9.98
N ARG A 43 10.00 -12.92 -8.85
CA ARG A 43 9.27 -12.75 -7.59
C ARG A 43 9.35 -11.31 -7.09
N THR A 44 10.51 -10.67 -7.21
CA THR A 44 10.74 -9.29 -6.80
C THR A 44 9.95 -8.33 -7.69
N ALA A 45 9.99 -8.50 -9.00
CA ALA A 45 9.23 -7.72 -9.97
C ALA A 45 7.71 -7.84 -9.71
N ALA A 46 7.20 -9.05 -9.52
CA ALA A 46 5.80 -9.29 -9.20
C ALA A 46 5.39 -8.64 -7.87
N THR A 47 6.26 -8.69 -6.87
CA THR A 47 6.02 -8.07 -5.56
C THR A 47 5.99 -6.55 -5.63
N ILE A 48 6.96 -5.93 -6.32
CA ILE A 48 7.02 -4.48 -6.52
C ILE A 48 5.76 -4.01 -7.27
N ARG A 49 5.38 -4.70 -8.34
CA ARG A 49 4.16 -4.39 -9.11
C ARG A 49 2.92 -4.43 -8.22
N ARG A 50 2.75 -5.49 -7.43
CA ARG A 50 1.60 -5.60 -6.50
C ARG A 50 1.58 -4.44 -5.52
N LEU A 51 2.69 -4.14 -4.84
CA LEU A 51 2.77 -3.08 -3.83
C LEU A 51 2.54 -1.67 -4.42
N PHE A 52 2.97 -1.41 -5.66
CA PHE A 52 2.66 -0.16 -6.34
C PHE A 52 1.17 -0.01 -6.67
N ASN A 53 0.53 -1.10 -7.09
CA ASN A 53 -0.87 -1.12 -7.49
C ASN A 53 -1.85 -1.35 -6.32
N ASP A 54 -1.35 -1.66 -5.12
CA ASP A 54 -2.16 -1.98 -3.94
C ASP A 54 -2.90 -0.74 -3.40
N CYS A 55 -4.21 -0.68 -3.58
CA CYS A 55 -5.07 0.45 -3.28
C CYS A 55 -5.45 0.60 -1.78
N GLY A 56 -5.01 -0.33 -0.91
CA GLY A 56 -5.29 -0.29 0.52
C GLY A 56 -6.76 -0.55 0.87
N CYS A 57 -7.55 -1.10 -0.07
CA CYS A 57 -8.96 -1.38 0.12
C CYS A 57 -9.21 -2.39 1.24
N ASP A 58 -8.35 -3.40 1.39
CA ASP A 58 -8.50 -4.43 2.44
C ASP A 58 -8.39 -3.82 3.85
N TRP A 59 -7.46 -2.88 4.05
CA TRP A 59 -7.30 -2.15 5.31
C TRP A 59 -8.46 -1.19 5.58
N GLY A 60 -8.99 -0.54 4.54
CA GLY A 60 -10.19 0.28 4.64
C GLY A 60 -11.42 -0.55 5.02
N ALA A 61 -11.60 -1.71 4.41
CA ALA A 61 -12.68 -2.64 4.71
C ALA A 61 -12.57 -3.18 6.15
N LEU A 62 -11.37 -3.57 6.58
CA LEU A 62 -11.13 -4.04 7.95
C LEU A 62 -11.47 -2.95 8.98
N ALA A 63 -10.99 -1.72 8.77
CA ALA A 63 -11.26 -0.61 9.69
C ALA A 63 -12.77 -0.26 9.76
N LEU A 64 -13.48 -0.34 8.63
CA LEU A 64 -14.93 -0.17 8.59
C LEU A 64 -15.63 -1.26 9.40
N VAL A 65 -15.26 -2.53 9.20
CA VAL A 65 -15.85 -3.66 9.94
C VAL A 65 -15.63 -3.51 11.44
N THR A 66 -14.42 -3.15 11.88
CA THR A 66 -14.12 -2.94 13.30
C THR A 66 -14.88 -1.76 13.89
N ALA A 67 -15.04 -0.67 13.12
CA ALA A 67 -15.81 0.49 13.56
C ALA A 67 -17.30 0.15 13.71
N VAL A 68 -17.88 -0.55 12.73
CA VAL A 68 -19.28 -1.01 12.78
C VAL A 68 -19.50 -1.96 13.95
N ALA A 69 -18.60 -2.91 14.18
CA ALA A 69 -18.68 -3.82 15.33
C ALA A 69 -18.63 -3.06 16.66
N GLY A 70 -17.76 -2.07 16.79
CA GLY A 70 -17.68 -1.21 17.98
C GLY A 70 -18.97 -0.42 18.23
N VAL A 71 -19.55 0.17 17.18
CA VAL A 71 -20.83 0.89 17.26
C VAL A 71 -21.96 -0.04 17.72
N LEU A 72 -22.03 -1.26 17.18
CA LEU A 72 -23.04 -2.24 17.56
C LEU A 72 -22.93 -2.66 19.03
N MET A 73 -21.73 -2.71 19.60
CA MET A 73 -21.56 -3.01 21.04
C MET A 73 -22.00 -1.86 21.96
N ILE A 74 -21.84 -0.60 21.52
CA ILE A 74 -22.18 0.57 22.34
C ILE A 74 -23.70 0.83 22.34
N GLY A 75 -24.41 0.44 21.28
CA GLY A 75 -25.87 0.57 21.19
C GLY A 75 -26.34 2.04 21.22
N PRO A 76 -26.00 2.86 20.21
CA PRO A 76 -26.37 4.26 20.19
C PRO A 76 -27.90 4.45 20.18
N SER A 77 -28.41 5.27 21.10
CA SER A 77 -29.83 5.61 21.19
C SER A 77 -30.08 7.06 20.73
N GLY A 78 -31.06 7.24 19.84
CA GLY A 78 -31.45 8.54 19.28
C GLY A 78 -30.72 8.94 17.98
N GLY A 79 -31.39 9.77 17.16
CA GLY A 79 -30.94 10.08 15.80
C GLY A 79 -29.57 10.76 15.69
N ARG A 80 -29.19 11.60 16.68
CA ARG A 80 -27.86 12.22 16.73
C ARG A 80 -26.73 11.21 16.98
N ALA A 81 -26.98 10.20 17.82
CA ALA A 81 -25.99 9.16 18.11
C ALA A 81 -25.77 8.24 16.91
N VAL A 82 -26.84 7.92 16.17
CA VAL A 82 -26.76 7.15 14.91
C VAL A 82 -25.99 7.92 13.83
N ALA A 83 -26.26 9.23 13.67
CA ALA A 83 -25.54 10.05 12.70
C ALA A 83 -24.04 10.18 13.04
N ALA A 84 -23.70 10.39 14.31
CA ALA A 84 -22.31 10.43 14.77
C ALA A 84 -21.58 9.10 14.55
N ALA A 85 -22.25 7.98 14.81
CA ALA A 85 -21.71 6.65 14.53
C ALA A 85 -21.45 6.41 13.04
N GLY A 86 -22.37 6.83 12.17
CA GLY A 86 -22.20 6.75 10.72
C GLY A 86 -20.99 7.56 10.22
N LEU A 87 -20.84 8.80 10.69
CA LEU A 87 -19.68 9.64 10.40
C LEU A 87 -18.37 9.03 10.93
N GLY A 88 -18.41 8.46 12.14
CA GLY A 88 -17.27 7.75 12.74
C GLY A 88 -16.82 6.56 11.91
N CYS A 89 -17.75 5.74 11.43
CA CYS A 89 -17.45 4.59 10.55
C CYS A 89 -16.83 5.04 9.21
N LEU A 90 -17.35 6.11 8.60
CA LEU A 90 -16.78 6.69 7.39
C LEU A 90 -15.37 7.22 7.62
N ALA A 91 -15.16 7.96 8.70
CA ALA A 91 -13.83 8.45 9.09
C ALA A 91 -12.85 7.30 9.34
N ALA A 92 -13.30 6.23 10.02
CA ALA A 92 -12.50 5.03 10.27
C ALA A 92 -12.13 4.30 8.98
N ALA A 93 -13.06 4.16 8.03
CA ALA A 93 -12.80 3.53 6.73
C ALA A 93 -11.76 4.33 5.92
N VAL A 94 -11.89 5.66 5.89
CA VAL A 94 -10.92 6.55 5.24
C VAL A 94 -9.56 6.47 5.92
N ALA A 95 -9.52 6.54 7.25
CA ALA A 95 -8.30 6.42 8.02
C ALA A 95 -7.61 5.07 7.82
N GLY A 96 -8.38 3.97 7.81
CA GLY A 96 -7.89 2.61 7.55
C GLY A 96 -7.28 2.47 6.15
N LYS A 97 -7.92 3.06 5.13
CA LYS A 97 -7.38 3.09 3.77
C LYS A 97 -6.05 3.86 3.72
N LEU A 98 -5.96 5.02 4.35
CA LEU A 98 -4.73 5.82 4.41
C LEU A 98 -3.61 5.11 5.19
N LEU A 99 -3.94 4.44 6.29
CA LEU A 99 -3.01 3.62 7.07
C LEU A 99 -2.50 2.42 6.26
N GLY A 100 -3.39 1.70 5.57
CA GLY A 100 -3.01 0.59 4.69
C GLY A 100 -2.09 1.04 3.55
N LEU A 101 -2.40 2.17 2.92
CA LEU A 101 -1.57 2.77 1.88
C LEU A 101 -0.19 3.19 2.39
N SER A 102 -0.12 3.82 3.56
CA SER A 102 1.16 4.24 4.16
C SER A 102 2.00 3.05 4.64
N TRP A 103 1.37 1.98 5.14
CA TRP A 103 2.07 0.75 5.49
C TRP A 103 2.61 0.02 4.24
N SER A 104 1.78 -0.18 3.20
CA SER A 104 2.21 -0.81 1.95
C SER A 104 3.41 -0.07 1.33
N ARG A 105 3.40 1.28 1.39
CA ARG A 105 4.54 2.13 1.03
C ARG A 105 5.78 1.91 1.88
N ARG A 106 5.66 1.91 3.21
CA ARG A 106 6.81 1.66 4.11
C ARG A 106 7.43 0.30 3.84
N ARG A 107 6.60 -0.70 3.57
CA ARG A 107 7.05 -2.06 3.23
C ARG A 107 7.78 -2.09 1.88
N LEU A 108 7.27 -1.38 0.88
CA LEU A 108 7.93 -1.22 -0.42
C LEU A 108 9.28 -0.51 -0.29
N LEU A 109 9.34 0.61 0.43
CA LEU A 109 10.59 1.33 0.69
C LEU A 109 11.61 0.48 1.44
N HIS A 110 11.17 -0.29 2.44
CA HIS A 110 12.05 -1.23 3.14
C HIS A 110 12.63 -2.28 2.19
N ARG A 111 11.82 -2.81 1.26
CA ARG A 111 12.28 -3.79 0.27
C ARG A 111 13.26 -3.19 -0.74
N LEU A 112 13.00 -1.97 -1.21
CA LEU A 112 13.94 -1.24 -2.10
C LEU A 112 15.28 -0.99 -1.39
N ARG A 113 15.24 -0.57 -0.11
CA ARG A 113 16.46 -0.38 0.71
C ARG A 113 17.20 -1.68 0.97
N ALA A 114 16.48 -2.78 1.21
CA ALA A 114 17.10 -4.09 1.39
C ALA A 114 17.80 -4.57 0.11
N LEU A 115 17.19 -4.39 -1.07
CA LEU A 115 17.83 -4.68 -2.35
C LEU A 115 19.09 -3.82 -2.56
N ARG A 116 19.02 -2.55 -2.19
CA ARG A 116 20.13 -1.60 -2.24
C ARG A 116 21.33 -2.00 -1.36
N ALA A 117 21.08 -2.72 -0.28
CA ALA A 117 22.13 -3.21 0.62
C ALA A 117 22.82 -4.49 0.09
N VAL A 118 22.21 -5.19 -0.86
CA VAL A 118 22.72 -6.43 -1.45
C VAL A 118 23.35 -6.19 -2.84
N SER A 119 23.04 -5.06 -3.48
CA SER A 119 23.59 -4.58 -4.76
C SER A 119 24.78 -3.63 -4.58
#